data_AF-A0AA43CCQ2-F1
#
_entry.id   AF-A0AA43CCQ2-F1
#
_cell.length_a   1.000
_cell.length_b   1.000
_cell.length_c   1.000
_cell.angle_alpha   90.00
_cell.angle_beta   90.00
_cell.angle_gamma   90.00
#
_symmetry.space_group_name_H-M   'P 1'
#
loop_
_entity.id
_entity.type
_entity.pdbx_description
1 polymer ?
#
loop_
_entity_poly.entity_id
_entity_poly.type
_entity_poly.pdbx_seq_one_letter_code
_entity_poly.pdbx_strand_id
1 'polypeptide(L)'
;MQPPADSTSIDRSLRLFGLGVVCVLIGIGAIGLAVIVAVPMFQGDGAATVGSGQAAGMGASLYAGVGIGLIVLGIGSIRLRRWVPPVMRTVAWTWLLTGIVALVLTAMLLDDLLAIASSQIEQDIEQAADLARKFVLLIVAAFGVVVPGILAWGYHGADVRATVRRHDTRPSWTDRCPERILPLAIGWFLLAVVSIPTLGRPAVPWFGRYLATNAGRGVTLAGIVVAVALAVLCYRQKPLGWWGSQLTLLLAGVSTLWTIVARPVSEMYKALGYPESVIPILSGSHATTQGLAVATVALTVAGVGYLWWIRKAFRPHSDVSPVLHQ
;
A
#
# COMPACT_ATOMS: atom_id res chain seq x y z
N MET A 1 19.35 2.04 -33.31
CA MET A 1 20.35 3.10 -33.09
C MET A 1 20.25 3.55 -31.65
N GLN A 2 21.30 3.33 -30.83
CA GLN A 2 21.38 3.95 -29.51
C GLN A 2 21.59 5.46 -29.73
N PRO A 3 20.81 6.35 -29.09
CA PRO A 3 21.16 7.77 -29.09
C PRO A 3 22.58 7.92 -28.52
N PRO A 4 23.39 8.85 -29.04
CA PRO A 4 24.73 9.09 -28.52
C PRO A 4 24.64 9.30 -27.01
N ALA A 5 25.53 8.64 -26.26
CA ALA A 5 25.59 8.80 -24.82
C ALA A 5 25.85 10.28 -24.52
N ASP A 6 24.85 11.00 -24.02
CA ASP A 6 25.03 12.36 -23.51
C ASP A 6 26.12 12.30 -22.44
N SER A 7 27.32 12.75 -22.81
CA SER A 7 28.53 12.82 -21.98
C SER A 7 28.36 13.75 -20.77
N THR A 8 27.20 14.40 -20.64
CA THR A 8 26.85 15.36 -19.60
C THR A 8 26.07 14.75 -18.42
N SER A 9 25.65 13.49 -18.48
CA SER A 9 24.81 12.91 -17.41
C SER A 9 25.64 12.47 -16.18
N ILE A 10 25.32 13.06 -15.02
CA ILE A 10 26.01 12.84 -13.74
C ILE A 10 25.77 11.40 -13.26
N ASP A 11 26.84 10.70 -12.87
CA ASP A 11 26.73 9.36 -12.28
C ASP A 11 26.04 9.41 -10.91
N ARG A 12 24.98 8.62 -10.73
CA ARG A 12 24.18 8.52 -9.49
C ARG A 12 24.34 7.16 -8.80
N SER A 13 25.34 6.37 -9.18
CA SER A 13 25.62 5.03 -8.63
C SER A 13 25.68 5.03 -7.10
N LEU A 14 26.42 5.95 -6.48
CA LEU A 14 26.56 6.07 -5.02
C LEU A 14 25.22 6.36 -4.32
N ARG A 15 24.39 7.23 -4.91
CA ARG A 15 23.06 7.56 -4.38
C ARG A 15 22.15 6.33 -4.40
N LEU A 16 22.14 5.59 -5.51
CA LEU A 16 21.35 4.36 -5.64
C LEU A 16 21.82 3.27 -4.68
N PHE A 17 23.14 3.13 -4.52
CA PHE A 17 23.73 2.23 -3.52
C PHE A 17 23.25 2.56 -2.11
N GLY A 18 23.37 3.83 -1.68
CA GLY A 18 22.93 4.27 -0.36
C GLY A 18 21.44 4.05 -0.11
N LEU A 19 20.58 4.40 -1.07
CA LEU A 19 19.14 4.14 -0.99
C LEU A 19 18.83 2.63 -0.96
N GLY A 20 19.59 1.83 -1.70
CA GLY A 20 19.46 0.38 -1.70
C GLY A 20 19.78 -0.24 -0.34
N VAL A 21 20.86 0.20 0.32
CA VAL A 21 21.21 -0.20 1.68
C VAL A 21 20.11 0.17 2.68
N VAL A 22 19.60 1.41 2.61
CA VAL A 22 18.49 1.87 3.45
C VAL A 22 17.25 0.97 3.26
N CYS A 23 16.88 0.63 2.02
CA CYS A 23 15.77 -0.29 1.76
C CYS A 23 15.99 -1.69 2.35
N VAL A 24 17.20 -2.24 2.25
CA VAL A 24 17.53 -3.54 2.85
C VAL A 24 17.41 -3.49 4.38
N LEU A 25 17.95 -2.46 5.02
CA LEU A 25 17.87 -2.30 6.48
C LEU A 25 16.43 -2.16 6.98
N ILE A 26 15.61 -1.34 6.31
CA ILE A 26 14.18 -1.22 6.62
C ILE A 26 13.47 -2.56 6.42
N GLY A 27 13.81 -3.29 5.36
CA GLY A 27 13.24 -4.59 5.08
C GLY A 27 13.59 -5.65 6.13
N ILE A 28 14.84 -5.66 6.62
CA ILE A 28 15.25 -6.52 7.76
C ILE A 28 14.48 -6.14 9.02
N GLY A 29 14.35 -4.84 9.32
CA GLY A 29 13.55 -4.35 10.44
C GLY A 29 12.09 -4.80 10.36
N ALA A 30 11.47 -4.73 9.18
CA ALA A 30 10.12 -5.21 8.94
C ALA A 30 9.99 -6.72 9.18
N ILE A 31 10.97 -7.53 8.75
CA ILE A 31 10.98 -8.97 9.06
C ILE A 31 11.13 -9.21 10.57
N GLY A 32 11.98 -8.44 11.25
CA GLY A 32 12.10 -8.49 12.72
C GLY A 32 10.78 -8.17 13.41
N LEU A 33 10.07 -7.13 12.98
CA LEU A 33 8.71 -6.81 13.46
C LEU A 33 7.72 -7.94 13.17
N ALA A 34 7.81 -8.59 12.00
CA ALA A 34 6.97 -9.74 11.68
C ALA A 34 7.14 -10.87 12.70
N VAL A 35 8.38 -11.16 13.12
CA VAL A 35 8.69 -12.17 14.14
C VAL A 35 8.10 -11.76 15.50
N ILE A 36 8.29 -10.50 15.91
CA ILE A 36 7.74 -9.99 17.19
C ILE A 36 6.20 -10.08 17.19
N VAL A 37 5.56 -9.63 16.11
CA VAL A 37 4.09 -9.66 15.96
C VAL A 37 3.57 -11.10 15.89
N ALA A 38 4.37 -12.07 15.46
CA ALA A 38 3.99 -13.48 15.44
C ALA A 38 4.07 -14.18 16.81
N VAL A 39 4.72 -13.61 17.82
CA VAL A 39 4.89 -14.23 19.16
C VAL A 39 3.57 -14.71 19.77
N PRO A 40 2.46 -13.93 19.76
CA PRO A 40 1.18 -14.37 20.32
C PRO A 40 0.60 -15.63 19.65
N MET A 41 1.04 -15.98 18.44
CA MET A 41 0.61 -17.21 17.77
C MET A 41 1.13 -18.48 18.46
N PHE A 42 2.19 -18.36 19.26
CA PHE A 42 2.87 -19.49 19.91
C PHE A 42 2.59 -19.58 21.41
N GLN A 43 1.95 -18.57 22.01
CA GLN A 43 1.76 -18.48 23.46
C GLN A 43 0.61 -19.33 24.02
N GLY A 44 -0.17 -20.02 23.18
CA GLY A 44 -1.04 -21.12 23.63
C GLY A 44 -2.14 -20.76 24.62
N ASP A 45 -2.53 -19.50 24.75
CA ASP A 45 -3.56 -19.09 25.73
C ASP A 45 -4.97 -19.46 25.25
N GLY A 46 -5.73 -20.15 26.11
CA GLY A 46 -7.05 -20.70 25.83
C GLY A 46 -8.12 -19.67 25.48
N ALA A 47 -9.14 -20.13 24.73
CA ALA A 47 -10.48 -19.61 24.41
C ALA A 47 -10.80 -18.08 24.37
N ALA A 48 -10.21 -17.24 25.22
CA ALA A 48 -10.44 -15.78 25.28
C ALA A 48 -9.67 -14.98 24.21
N THR A 49 -8.77 -15.60 23.44
CA THR A 49 -7.79 -14.92 22.60
C THR A 49 -7.80 -15.36 21.13
N VAL A 50 -8.81 -16.08 20.66
CA VAL A 50 -8.92 -16.57 19.25
C VAL A 50 -8.77 -15.41 18.23
N GLY A 51 -9.08 -14.17 18.62
CA GLY A 51 -8.81 -12.97 17.83
C GLY A 51 -7.35 -12.48 17.83
N SER A 52 -6.53 -12.79 18.84
CA SER A 52 -5.14 -12.30 18.92
C SER A 52 -4.21 -13.01 17.95
N GLY A 53 -4.27 -14.35 17.87
CA GLY A 53 -3.39 -15.16 17.00
C GLY A 53 -3.63 -14.94 15.51
N GLN A 54 -4.89 -14.78 15.08
CA GLN A 54 -5.20 -14.47 13.68
C GLN A 54 -4.80 -13.05 13.28
N ALA A 55 -5.00 -12.05 14.16
CA ALA A 55 -4.52 -10.69 13.93
C ALA A 55 -2.98 -10.64 13.88
N ALA A 56 -2.32 -11.34 14.79
CA ALA A 56 -0.87 -11.54 14.81
C ALA A 56 -0.38 -12.18 13.49
N GLY A 57 -1.01 -13.25 13.03
CA GLY A 57 -0.65 -13.89 11.75
C GLY A 57 -0.85 -12.98 10.54
N MET A 58 -1.93 -12.20 10.52
CA MET A 58 -2.17 -11.20 9.47
C MET A 58 -1.09 -10.10 9.49
N GLY A 59 -0.78 -9.56 10.67
CA GLY A 59 0.25 -8.53 10.83
C GLY A 59 1.65 -9.05 10.47
N ALA A 60 2.01 -10.22 10.96
CA ALA A 60 3.29 -10.87 10.68
C ALA A 60 3.48 -11.14 9.18
N SER A 61 2.47 -11.70 8.52
CA SER A 61 2.53 -11.96 7.07
C SER A 61 2.65 -10.67 6.24
N LEU A 62 1.94 -9.60 6.63
CA LEU A 62 2.06 -8.30 5.99
C LEU A 62 3.47 -7.72 6.13
N TYR A 63 4.02 -7.69 7.35
CA TYR A 63 5.36 -7.16 7.60
C TYR A 63 6.45 -7.99 6.92
N ALA A 64 6.32 -9.32 6.92
CA ALA A 64 7.25 -10.20 6.21
C ALA A 64 7.21 -9.95 4.69
N GLY A 65 6.02 -9.82 4.11
CA GLY A 65 5.85 -9.53 2.68
C GLY A 65 6.47 -8.17 2.29
N VAL A 66 6.20 -7.13 3.07
CA VAL A 66 6.80 -5.80 2.88
C VAL A 66 8.32 -5.87 3.01
N GLY A 67 8.82 -6.57 4.04
CA GLY A 67 10.25 -6.73 4.28
C GLY A 67 10.98 -7.43 3.13
N ILE A 68 10.44 -8.55 2.64
CA ILE A 68 10.97 -9.25 1.47
C ILE A 68 10.97 -8.34 0.24
N GLY A 69 9.88 -7.63 -0.01
CA GLY A 69 9.77 -6.69 -1.14
C GLY A 69 10.83 -5.60 -1.11
N LEU A 70 11.04 -4.98 0.06
CA LEU A 70 12.05 -3.94 0.26
C LEU A 70 13.49 -4.47 0.15
N ILE A 71 13.75 -5.68 0.64
CA ILE A 71 15.07 -6.33 0.47
C ILE A 71 15.34 -6.62 -1.01
N VAL A 72 14.38 -7.19 -1.73
CA VAL A 72 14.51 -7.49 -3.17
C VAL A 72 14.76 -6.20 -3.97
N LEU A 73 14.00 -5.15 -3.69
CA LEU A 73 14.18 -3.84 -4.32
C LEU A 73 15.53 -3.20 -3.94
N GLY A 74 15.94 -3.29 -2.67
CA GLY A 74 17.20 -2.76 -2.19
C GLY A 74 18.41 -3.44 -2.81
N ILE A 75 18.42 -4.78 -2.87
CA ILE A 75 19.44 -5.57 -3.59
C ILE A 75 19.45 -5.20 -5.07
N GLY A 76 18.29 -5.05 -5.69
CA GLY A 76 18.18 -4.61 -7.08
C GLY A 76 18.81 -3.23 -7.29
N SER A 77 18.60 -2.29 -6.35
CA SER A 77 19.14 -0.94 -6.41
C SER A 77 20.67 -0.91 -6.26
N ILE A 78 21.21 -1.67 -5.29
CA ILE A 78 22.66 -1.86 -5.10
C ILE A 78 23.30 -2.43 -6.37
N ARG A 79 22.59 -3.34 -7.05
CA ARG A 79 23.04 -3.94 -8.33
C ARG A 79 22.69 -3.10 -9.56
N LEU A 80 22.23 -1.85 -9.38
CA LEU A 80 21.88 -0.91 -10.46
C LEU A 80 20.97 -1.55 -11.53
N ARG A 81 19.96 -2.31 -11.10
CA ARG A 81 19.04 -3.00 -12.01
C ARG A 81 18.03 -2.05 -12.65
N ARG A 82 17.80 -2.23 -13.95
CA ARG A 82 16.95 -1.33 -14.76
C ARG A 82 15.48 -1.28 -14.37
N TRP A 83 14.92 -2.37 -13.83
CA TRP A 83 13.53 -2.39 -13.38
C TRP A 83 13.30 -1.65 -12.05
N VAL A 84 14.35 -1.36 -11.27
CA VAL A 84 14.18 -0.86 -9.90
C VAL A 84 13.68 0.58 -9.85
N PRO A 85 14.27 1.56 -10.55
CA PRO A 85 13.81 2.95 -10.45
C PRO A 85 12.31 3.16 -10.72
N PRO A 86 11.71 2.58 -11.79
CA PRO A 86 10.28 2.78 -12.02
C PRO A 86 9.38 2.05 -11.00
N VAL A 87 9.79 0.86 -10.53
CA VAL A 87 9.04 0.13 -9.49
C VAL A 87 9.12 0.86 -8.16
N MET A 88 10.32 1.22 -7.73
CA MET A 88 10.55 1.92 -6.46
C MET A 88 9.86 3.28 -6.45
N ARG A 89 9.85 4.01 -7.57
CA ARG A 89 9.10 5.26 -7.68
C ARG A 89 7.61 5.04 -7.45
N THR A 90 7.03 4.00 -8.05
CA THR A 90 5.63 3.65 -7.82
C THR A 90 5.38 3.35 -6.34
N VAL A 91 6.17 2.44 -5.77
CA VAL A 91 6.04 2.03 -4.37
C VAL A 91 6.19 3.23 -3.43
N ALA A 92 7.20 4.08 -3.65
CA ALA A 92 7.47 5.24 -2.81
C ALA A 92 6.36 6.29 -2.88
N TRP A 93 5.80 6.58 -4.06
CA TRP A 93 4.66 7.50 -4.16
C TRP A 93 3.39 6.94 -3.55
N THR A 94 3.09 5.65 -3.77
CA THR A 94 1.95 5.00 -3.12
C THR A 94 2.11 5.03 -1.60
N TRP A 95 3.28 4.64 -1.09
CA TRP A 95 3.59 4.68 0.34
C TRP A 95 3.49 6.11 0.89
N LEU A 96 4.07 7.11 0.22
CA LEU A 96 4.00 8.51 0.66
C LEU A 96 2.55 9.01 0.76
N LEU A 97 1.72 8.77 -0.26
CA LEU A 97 0.32 9.18 -0.25
C LEU A 97 -0.46 8.48 0.85
N THR A 98 -0.30 7.17 1.01
CA THR A 98 -0.93 6.41 2.08
C THR A 98 -0.45 6.87 3.46
N GLY A 99 0.82 7.20 3.61
CA GLY A 99 1.40 7.68 4.86
C GLY A 99 0.95 9.08 5.24
N ILE A 100 0.74 9.99 4.28
CA ILE A 100 0.12 11.30 4.53
C ILE A 100 -1.32 11.13 5.03
N VAL A 101 -2.12 10.29 4.35
CA VAL A 101 -3.49 9.99 4.79
C VAL A 101 -3.50 9.35 6.18
N ALA A 102 -2.62 8.37 6.42
CA ALA A 102 -2.47 7.73 7.72
C ALA A 102 -2.07 8.73 8.80
N LEU A 103 -1.12 9.64 8.53
CA LEU A 103 -0.71 10.68 9.48
C LEU A 103 -1.86 11.60 9.87
N VAL A 104 -2.67 12.04 8.90
CA VAL A 104 -3.85 12.88 9.17
C VAL A 104 -4.87 12.11 10.00
N LEU A 105 -5.20 10.88 9.60
CA LEU A 105 -6.15 10.04 10.36
C LEU A 105 -5.65 9.74 11.76
N THR A 106 -4.36 9.40 11.93
CA THR A 106 -3.76 9.21 13.24
C THR A 106 -3.85 10.49 14.06
N ALA A 107 -3.48 11.65 13.52
CA ALA A 107 -3.58 12.91 14.25
C ALA A 107 -5.00 13.24 14.72
N MET A 108 -6.02 12.87 13.93
CA MET A 108 -7.44 13.04 14.29
C MET A 108 -7.94 12.02 15.32
N LEU A 109 -7.45 10.78 15.28
CA LEU A 109 -7.96 9.67 16.10
C LEU A 109 -7.12 9.41 17.37
N LEU A 110 -5.91 9.96 17.44
CA LEU A 110 -4.96 9.64 18.50
C LEU A 110 -5.43 10.12 19.87
N ASP A 111 -6.16 11.23 19.94
CA ASP A 111 -6.70 11.74 21.22
C ASP A 111 -7.72 10.77 21.80
N ASP A 112 -8.61 10.22 20.96
CA ASP A 112 -9.56 9.18 21.37
C ASP A 112 -8.80 7.92 21.84
N LEU A 113 -7.80 7.46 21.08
CA LEU A 113 -7.00 6.27 21.43
C LEU A 113 -6.23 6.44 22.74
N LEU A 114 -5.70 7.63 23.02
CA LEU A 114 -4.98 7.92 24.26
C LEU A 114 -5.93 8.05 25.45
N ALA A 115 -7.11 8.64 25.27
CA ALA A 115 -8.15 8.66 26.31
C ALA A 115 -8.55 7.25 26.74
N ILE A 116 -8.59 6.32 25.78
CA ILE A 116 -8.88 4.90 26.02
C ILE A 116 -7.75 4.24 26.80
N ALA A 117 -6.51 4.41 26.36
CA ALA A 117 -5.35 3.80 27.01
C ALA A 117 -5.15 4.33 28.43
N SER A 118 -5.40 5.62 28.65
CA SER A 118 -5.29 6.27 29.97
C SER A 118 -6.44 5.92 30.90
N SER A 119 -7.64 5.58 30.41
CA SER A 119 -8.74 5.09 31.27
C SER A 119 -8.42 3.80 32.02
N GLN A 120 -7.35 3.09 31.63
CA GLN A 120 -6.89 1.86 32.27
C GLN A 120 -5.74 2.05 33.27
N ILE A 121 -5.16 3.25 33.38
CA ILE A 121 -3.99 3.49 34.24
C ILE A 121 -4.29 4.69 35.16
N GLU A 122 -4.28 4.45 36.47
CA GLU A 122 -4.63 5.43 37.50
C GLU A 122 -3.53 6.51 37.65
N GLN A 123 -3.92 7.77 37.37
CA GLN A 123 -3.32 9.06 37.78
C GLN A 123 -1.78 9.21 37.85
N ASP A 124 -1.18 9.70 36.75
CA ASP A 124 -0.12 10.75 36.64
C ASP A 124 0.37 10.89 35.18
N ILE A 125 -0.57 10.89 34.21
CA ILE A 125 -0.29 10.48 32.82
C ILE A 125 -0.43 11.61 31.81
N GLU A 126 -0.82 12.83 32.18
CA GLU A 126 -1.06 13.88 31.17
C GLU A 126 0.22 14.27 30.40
N GLN A 127 1.36 14.40 31.10
CA GLN A 127 2.66 14.63 30.46
C GLN A 127 3.15 13.42 29.65
N ALA A 128 2.91 12.21 30.17
CA ALA A 128 3.27 10.98 29.47
C ALA A 128 2.42 10.74 28.21
N ALA A 129 1.14 11.14 28.23
CA ALA A 129 0.22 11.05 27.10
C ALA A 129 0.61 12.04 25.99
N ASP A 130 0.96 13.28 26.31
CA ASP A 130 1.45 14.24 25.31
C ASP A 130 2.79 13.79 24.70
N LEU A 131 3.70 13.27 25.51
CA LEU A 131 4.96 12.70 25.01
C LEU A 131 4.71 11.48 24.10
N ALA A 132 3.83 10.57 24.50
CA ALA A 132 3.43 9.42 23.69
C ALA A 132 2.77 9.86 22.38
N ARG A 133 1.90 10.88 22.43
CA ARG A 133 1.25 11.48 21.25
C ARG A 133 2.29 11.97 20.25
N LYS A 134 3.22 12.81 20.71
CA LYS A 134 4.30 13.37 19.88
C LYS A 134 5.18 12.27 19.31
N PHE A 135 5.50 11.26 20.12
CA PHE A 135 6.33 10.14 19.69
C PHE A 135 5.66 9.28 18.61
N VAL A 136 4.37 8.93 18.77
CA VAL A 136 3.60 8.19 17.77
C VAL A 136 3.50 8.99 16.46
N LEU A 137 3.16 10.28 16.54
CA LEU A 137 3.09 11.13 15.34
C LEU A 137 4.45 11.28 14.66
N LEU A 138 5.54 11.41 15.42
CA LEU A 138 6.89 11.47 14.89
C LEU A 138 7.25 10.19 14.12
N ILE A 139 6.94 9.01 14.69
CA ILE A 139 7.19 7.73 14.02
C ILE A 139 6.36 7.63 12.73
N VAL A 140 5.06 7.94 12.80
CA VAL A 140 4.17 7.88 11.62
C VAL A 140 4.61 8.89 10.56
N ALA A 141 5.05 10.09 10.93
CA ALA A 141 5.57 11.07 9.99
C ALA A 141 6.92 10.65 9.39
N ALA A 142 7.84 10.15 10.22
CA ALA A 142 9.16 9.70 9.77
C ALA A 142 9.05 8.53 8.78
N PHE A 143 8.31 7.48 9.15
CA PHE A 143 8.18 6.29 8.31
C PHE A 143 7.13 6.43 7.21
N GLY A 144 6.02 7.12 7.46
CA GLY A 144 4.93 7.30 6.51
C GLY A 144 5.19 8.39 5.47
N VAL A 145 6.00 9.39 5.79
CA VAL A 145 6.20 10.57 4.92
C VAL A 145 7.66 10.78 4.58
N VAL A 146 8.56 10.90 5.57
CA VAL A 146 9.95 11.28 5.32
C VAL A 146 10.69 10.20 4.52
N VAL A 147 10.64 8.94 4.97
CA VAL A 147 11.29 7.81 4.30
C VAL A 147 10.82 7.63 2.85
N PRO A 148 9.51 7.48 2.56
CA PRO A 148 9.06 7.35 1.18
C PRO A 148 9.27 8.63 0.37
N GLY A 149 9.28 9.81 1.00
CA GLY A 149 9.67 11.06 0.34
C GLY A 149 11.13 11.06 -0.14
N ILE A 150 12.06 10.62 0.70
CA ILE A 150 13.47 10.46 0.35
C ILE A 150 13.63 9.43 -0.78
N LEU A 151 12.90 8.31 -0.72
CA LEU A 151 12.91 7.31 -1.80
C LEU A 151 12.34 7.88 -3.11
N ALA A 152 11.17 8.54 -3.06
CA ALA A 152 10.52 9.11 -4.25
C ALA A 152 11.44 10.14 -4.94
N TRP A 153 12.07 11.02 -4.15
CA TRP A 153 13.07 11.96 -4.63
C TRP A 153 14.33 11.23 -5.15
N GLY A 154 14.79 10.24 -4.40
CA GLY A 154 15.94 9.38 -4.63
C GLY A 154 15.98 8.75 -6.03
N TYR A 155 14.86 8.16 -6.43
CA TYR A 155 14.70 7.47 -7.71
C TYR A 155 14.09 8.36 -8.82
N HIS A 156 13.98 9.67 -8.57
CA HIS A 156 13.57 10.64 -9.57
C HIS A 156 14.76 11.13 -10.43
N GLY A 157 14.49 11.51 -11.68
CA GLY A 157 15.44 12.19 -12.56
C GLY A 157 15.89 11.39 -13.79
N ALA A 158 16.37 12.11 -14.81
CA ALA A 158 16.94 11.53 -16.02
C ALA A 158 18.30 10.88 -15.76
N ASP A 159 19.15 11.49 -14.93
CA ASP A 159 20.47 10.98 -14.55
C ASP A 159 20.42 9.57 -13.95
N VAL A 160 19.45 9.31 -13.06
CA VAL A 160 19.26 7.99 -12.43
C VAL A 160 18.96 6.93 -13.49
N ARG A 161 18.08 7.25 -14.44
CA ARG A 161 17.75 6.35 -15.56
C ARG A 161 18.94 6.14 -16.49
N ALA A 162 19.69 7.20 -16.79
CA ALA A 162 20.89 7.12 -17.62
C ALA A 162 21.96 6.25 -16.96
N THR A 163 22.24 6.48 -15.67
CA THR A 163 23.19 5.69 -14.86
C THR A 163 22.85 4.21 -14.92
N VAL A 164 21.60 3.86 -14.65
CA VAL A 164 21.16 2.46 -14.61
C VAL A 164 21.18 1.82 -16.00
N ARG A 165 20.85 2.56 -17.08
CA ARG A 165 20.94 2.06 -18.45
C ARG A 165 22.38 1.81 -18.92
N ARG A 166 23.36 2.55 -18.39
CA ARG A 166 24.78 2.31 -18.67
C ARG A 166 25.27 1.02 -18.02
N HIS A 167 24.79 0.71 -16.82
CA HIS A 167 25.22 -0.49 -16.07
C HIS A 167 24.46 -1.76 -16.44
N ASP A 168 23.14 -1.66 -16.67
CA ASP A 168 22.28 -2.79 -17.04
C ASP A 168 21.76 -2.61 -18.47
N THR A 169 22.54 -3.12 -19.43
CA THR A 169 22.24 -3.02 -20.87
C THR A 169 21.11 -3.95 -21.31
N ARG A 170 20.74 -4.94 -20.48
CA ARG A 170 19.69 -5.90 -20.82
C ARG A 170 18.32 -5.22 -20.75
N PRO A 171 17.43 -5.46 -21.73
CA PRO A 171 16.05 -5.01 -21.63
C PRO A 171 15.39 -5.57 -20.37
N SER A 172 14.70 -4.70 -19.63
CA SER A 172 13.98 -5.09 -18.43
C SER A 172 12.49 -5.29 -18.71
N TRP A 173 11.80 -6.02 -17.84
CA TRP A 173 10.36 -6.21 -17.98
C TRP A 173 9.59 -4.88 -17.88
N THR A 174 10.08 -3.94 -17.07
CA THR A 174 9.49 -2.59 -16.95
C THR A 174 9.58 -1.76 -18.23
N ASP A 175 10.53 -2.06 -19.13
CA ASP A 175 10.66 -1.34 -20.40
C ASP A 175 9.51 -1.67 -21.38
N ARG A 176 8.79 -2.78 -21.15
CA ARG A 176 7.65 -3.20 -21.99
C ARG A 176 6.35 -2.46 -21.66
N CYS A 177 6.32 -1.72 -20.55
CA CYS A 177 5.13 -1.01 -20.08
C CYS A 177 5.42 0.49 -19.97
N PRO A 178 4.60 1.37 -20.59
CA PRO A 178 4.75 2.81 -20.45
C PRO A 178 4.80 3.25 -18.99
N GLU A 179 5.67 4.21 -18.69
CA GLU A 179 5.88 4.75 -17.33
C GLU A 179 4.58 5.26 -16.68
N ARG A 180 3.58 5.65 -17.49
CA ARG A 180 2.26 6.10 -17.01
C ARG A 180 1.31 4.97 -16.61
N ILE A 181 1.48 3.76 -17.14
CA ILE A 181 0.59 2.62 -16.86
C ILE A 181 1.21 1.70 -15.80
N LEU A 182 2.54 1.60 -15.78
CA LEU A 182 3.25 0.73 -14.87
C LEU A 182 2.85 0.93 -13.39
N PRO A 183 2.65 2.17 -12.87
CA PRO A 183 2.18 2.38 -11.50
C PRO A 183 0.84 1.70 -11.21
N LEU A 184 -0.08 1.72 -12.16
CA LEU A 184 -1.40 1.08 -12.02
C LEU A 184 -1.28 -0.44 -12.00
N ALA A 185 -0.47 -1.02 -12.89
CA ALA A 185 -0.27 -2.46 -12.93
C ALA A 185 0.38 -2.98 -11.63
N ILE A 186 1.40 -2.28 -11.14
CA ILE A 186 2.04 -2.58 -9.86
C ILE A 186 1.06 -2.35 -8.70
N GLY A 187 0.26 -1.28 -8.72
CA GLY A 187 -0.73 -0.98 -7.70
C GLY A 187 -1.76 -2.10 -7.54
N TRP A 188 -2.30 -2.63 -8.64
CA TRP A 188 -3.20 -3.79 -8.61
C TRP A 188 -2.52 -5.05 -8.08
N PHE A 189 -1.27 -5.30 -8.48
CA PHE A 189 -0.50 -6.44 -7.96
C PHE A 189 -0.25 -6.31 -6.45
N LEU A 190 0.15 -5.13 -5.98
CA LEU A 190 0.35 -4.85 -4.55
C LEU A 190 -0.95 -4.99 -3.77
N LEU A 191 -2.07 -4.50 -4.31
CA LEU A 191 -3.39 -4.69 -3.69
C LEU A 191 -3.72 -6.17 -3.55
N ALA A 192 -3.46 -6.99 -4.58
CA ALA A 192 -3.67 -8.43 -4.50
C ALA A 192 -2.82 -9.06 -3.39
N VAL A 193 -1.52 -8.73 -3.32
CA VAL A 193 -0.60 -9.27 -2.31
C VAL A 193 -1.00 -8.85 -0.89
N VAL A 194 -1.29 -7.57 -0.68
CA VAL A 194 -1.70 -7.02 0.62
C VAL A 194 -3.08 -7.55 1.07
N SER A 195 -3.91 -8.02 0.13
CA SER A 195 -5.20 -8.64 0.44
C SER A 195 -5.08 -10.11 0.86
N ILE A 196 -3.94 -10.79 0.63
CA ILE A 196 -3.79 -12.20 1.03
C ILE A 196 -3.91 -12.38 2.55
N PRO A 197 -3.20 -11.61 3.40
CA PRO A 197 -3.34 -11.71 4.86
C PRO A 197 -4.78 -11.55 5.36
N THR A 198 -5.61 -10.75 4.69
CA THR A 198 -6.98 -10.47 5.12
C THR A 198 -7.92 -11.67 4.95
N LEU A 199 -7.54 -12.69 4.19
CA LEU A 199 -8.26 -13.97 4.11
C LEU A 199 -8.37 -14.69 5.46
N GLY A 200 -7.42 -14.45 6.37
CA GLY A 200 -7.46 -14.99 7.73
C GLY A 200 -8.68 -14.47 8.50
N ARG A 201 -9.00 -13.18 8.31
CA ARG A 201 -10.01 -12.45 9.07
C ARG A 201 -10.73 -11.41 8.19
N PRO A 202 -11.59 -11.86 7.27
CA PRO A 202 -12.23 -10.96 6.33
C PRO A 202 -13.35 -10.17 7.03
N ALA A 203 -13.36 -8.86 6.80
CA ALA A 203 -14.49 -7.99 7.08
C ALA A 203 -14.67 -7.07 5.89
N VAL A 204 -15.28 -7.60 4.82
CA VAL A 204 -15.36 -6.88 3.54
C VAL A 204 -16.66 -6.08 3.50
N PRO A 205 -16.62 -4.77 3.23
CA PRO A 205 -17.82 -3.99 2.98
C PRO A 205 -18.45 -4.39 1.65
N TRP A 206 -19.68 -4.88 1.70
CA TRP A 206 -20.43 -5.39 0.56
C TRP A 206 -21.87 -4.87 0.58
N PHE A 207 -22.10 -3.78 -0.14
CA PHE A 207 -23.42 -3.18 -0.39
C PHE A 207 -24.32 -3.11 0.87
N GLY A 208 -23.84 -2.44 1.91
CA GLY A 208 -24.61 -2.24 3.15
C GLY A 208 -24.48 -3.36 4.17
N ARG A 209 -23.56 -4.31 3.98
CA ARG A 209 -23.27 -5.39 4.94
C ARG A 209 -21.76 -5.58 5.07
N TYR A 210 -21.32 -5.93 6.28
CA TYR A 210 -19.97 -6.44 6.49
C TYR A 210 -19.98 -7.97 6.31
N LEU A 211 -19.37 -8.46 5.24
CA LEU A 211 -19.24 -9.90 5.02
C LEU A 211 -18.08 -10.43 5.84
N ALA A 212 -18.40 -11.19 6.88
CA ALA A 212 -17.46 -11.95 7.68
C ALA A 212 -17.43 -13.43 7.26
N THR A 213 -16.56 -14.22 7.89
CA THR A 213 -16.47 -15.69 7.73
C THR A 213 -16.21 -16.12 6.28
N ASN A 214 -16.80 -17.22 5.81
CA ASN A 214 -16.54 -17.80 4.49
C ASN A 214 -17.03 -16.93 3.32
N ALA A 215 -18.14 -16.20 3.51
CA ALA A 215 -18.62 -15.26 2.48
C ALA A 215 -17.61 -14.13 2.25
N GLY A 216 -17.07 -13.55 3.33
CA GLY A 216 -16.01 -12.55 3.27
C GLY A 216 -14.74 -13.09 2.60
N ARG A 217 -14.35 -14.35 2.91
CA ARG A 217 -13.20 -15.01 2.25
C ARG A 217 -13.41 -15.17 0.75
N GLY A 218 -14.61 -15.63 0.34
CA GLY A 218 -14.95 -15.80 -1.06
C GLY A 218 -14.87 -14.49 -1.86
N VAL A 219 -15.43 -13.41 -1.30
CA VAL A 219 -15.36 -12.07 -1.92
C VAL A 219 -13.92 -11.55 -1.95
N THR A 220 -13.16 -11.72 -0.87
CA THR A 220 -11.74 -11.32 -0.82
C THR A 220 -10.91 -12.07 -1.87
N LEU A 221 -11.10 -13.40 -1.99
CA LEU A 221 -10.42 -14.22 -2.97
C LEU A 221 -10.78 -13.81 -4.41
N ALA A 222 -12.06 -13.56 -4.68
CA ALA A 222 -12.50 -13.03 -5.96
C ALA A 222 -11.85 -11.67 -6.25
N GLY A 223 -11.77 -10.79 -5.25
CA GLY A 223 -11.07 -9.51 -5.35
C GLY A 223 -9.58 -9.66 -5.67
N ILE A 224 -8.88 -10.61 -5.04
CA ILE A 224 -7.48 -10.93 -5.34
C ILE A 224 -7.32 -11.39 -6.79
N VAL A 225 -8.17 -12.30 -7.26
CA VAL A 225 -8.14 -12.79 -8.65
C VAL A 225 -8.38 -11.65 -9.64
N VAL A 226 -9.36 -10.79 -9.38
CA VAL A 226 -9.65 -9.59 -10.19
C VAL A 226 -8.44 -8.65 -10.20
N ALA A 227 -7.84 -8.38 -9.04
CA ALA A 227 -6.67 -7.50 -8.93
C ALA A 227 -5.47 -8.06 -9.72
N VAL A 228 -5.18 -9.37 -9.64
CA VAL A 228 -4.13 -10.00 -10.45
C VAL A 228 -4.44 -9.91 -11.94
N ALA A 229 -5.69 -10.20 -12.35
CA ALA A 229 -6.11 -10.10 -13.74
C ALA A 229 -5.95 -8.66 -14.27
N LEU A 230 -6.36 -7.66 -13.49
CA LEU A 230 -6.21 -6.24 -13.84
C LEU A 230 -4.75 -5.82 -13.89
N ALA A 231 -3.89 -6.29 -12.98
CA ALA A 231 -2.45 -6.05 -13.04
C ALA A 231 -1.86 -6.53 -14.36
N VAL A 232 -2.21 -7.76 -14.79
CA VAL A 232 -1.76 -8.34 -16.06
C VAL A 232 -2.34 -7.59 -17.26
N LEU A 233 -3.64 -7.26 -17.26
CA LEU A 233 -4.28 -6.55 -18.36
C LEU A 233 -3.73 -5.12 -18.52
N CYS A 234 -3.47 -4.43 -17.40
CA CYS A 234 -2.84 -3.11 -17.38
C CYS A 234 -1.41 -3.18 -17.89
N TYR A 235 -0.63 -4.15 -17.41
CA TYR A 235 0.74 -4.36 -17.89
C TYR A 235 0.79 -4.64 -19.40
N ARG A 236 -0.17 -5.43 -19.91
CA ARG A 236 -0.34 -5.72 -21.35
C ARG A 236 -1.03 -4.60 -22.14
N GLN A 237 -1.36 -3.48 -21.49
CA GLN A 237 -1.97 -2.28 -22.09
C GLN A 237 -3.28 -2.61 -22.85
N LYS A 238 -4.03 -3.61 -22.39
CA LYS A 238 -5.30 -4.00 -23.02
C LYS A 238 -6.39 -3.00 -22.63
N PRO A 239 -7.29 -2.57 -23.55
CA PRO A 239 -8.40 -1.69 -23.22
C PRO A 239 -9.29 -2.20 -22.07
N LEU A 240 -9.43 -3.53 -21.94
CA LEU A 240 -10.12 -4.18 -20.82
C LEU A 240 -9.48 -3.88 -19.46
N GLY A 241 -8.16 -3.69 -19.39
CA GLY A 241 -7.50 -3.31 -18.13
C GLY A 241 -7.93 -1.94 -17.65
N TRP A 242 -8.13 -0.99 -18.57
CA TRP A 242 -8.64 0.35 -18.25
C TRP A 242 -10.09 0.32 -17.78
N TRP A 243 -10.98 -0.29 -18.58
CA TRP A 243 -12.41 -0.41 -18.24
C TRP A 243 -12.63 -1.21 -16.96
N GLY A 244 -11.92 -2.33 -16.80
CA GLY A 244 -11.99 -3.16 -15.62
C GLY A 244 -11.52 -2.41 -14.37
N SER A 245 -10.42 -1.65 -14.46
CA SER A 245 -9.96 -0.83 -13.33
C SER A 245 -10.99 0.23 -12.92
N GLN A 246 -11.62 0.90 -13.89
CA GLN A 246 -12.67 1.89 -13.61
C GLN A 246 -13.86 1.25 -12.90
N LEU A 247 -14.38 0.15 -13.47
CA LEU A 247 -15.53 -0.55 -12.91
C LEU A 247 -15.23 -1.07 -11.50
N THR A 248 -14.07 -1.69 -11.29
CA THR A 248 -13.68 -2.20 -9.97
C THR A 248 -13.53 -1.09 -8.95
N LEU A 249 -12.90 0.04 -9.28
CA LEU A 249 -12.76 1.18 -8.36
C LEU A 249 -14.12 1.80 -8.00
N LEU A 250 -15.01 1.98 -8.98
CA LEU A 250 -16.35 2.52 -8.74
C LEU A 250 -17.20 1.56 -7.90
N LEU A 251 -17.20 0.27 -8.24
CA LEU A 251 -17.97 -0.74 -7.51
C LEU A 251 -17.48 -0.87 -6.06
N ALA A 252 -16.16 -0.93 -5.85
CA ALA A 252 -15.56 -0.98 -4.53
C ALA A 252 -15.83 0.31 -3.73
N GLY A 253 -15.68 1.48 -4.37
CA GLY A 253 -15.96 2.78 -3.75
C GLY A 253 -17.41 2.92 -3.32
N VAL A 254 -18.36 2.64 -4.22
CA VAL A 254 -19.80 2.70 -3.93
C VAL A 254 -20.20 1.68 -2.87
N SER A 255 -19.73 0.44 -2.97
CA SER A 255 -20.01 -0.61 -1.97
C SER A 255 -19.50 -0.20 -0.59
N THR A 256 -18.27 0.31 -0.52
CA THR A 256 -17.63 0.74 0.73
C THR A 256 -18.36 1.93 1.33
N LEU A 257 -18.62 2.97 0.53
CA LEU A 257 -19.31 4.17 0.98
C LEU A 257 -20.73 3.85 1.47
N TRP A 258 -21.51 3.06 0.70
CA TRP A 258 -22.83 2.61 1.14
C TRP A 258 -22.73 1.91 2.48
N THR A 259 -21.79 0.97 2.62
CA THR A 259 -21.66 0.19 3.86
C THR A 259 -21.31 1.05 5.06
N ILE A 260 -20.38 2.00 4.92
CA ILE A 260 -20.00 2.93 5.99
C ILE A 260 -21.16 3.85 6.39
N VAL A 261 -21.97 4.31 5.42
CA VAL A 261 -23.11 5.21 5.70
C VAL A 261 -24.30 4.45 6.27
N ALA A 262 -24.58 3.24 5.77
CA ALA A 262 -25.76 2.47 6.16
C ALA A 262 -25.58 1.68 7.47
N ARG A 263 -24.34 1.46 7.92
CA ARG A 263 -24.04 0.61 9.08
C ARG A 263 -23.13 1.31 10.06
N PRO A 264 -23.38 1.17 11.37
CA PRO A 264 -22.47 1.71 12.38
C PRO A 264 -21.11 1.00 12.30
N VAL A 265 -20.04 1.74 12.57
CA VAL A 265 -18.66 1.22 12.55
C VAL A 265 -18.45 0.12 13.60
N SER A 266 -19.26 0.07 14.65
CA SER A 266 -19.28 -1.03 15.62
C SER A 266 -19.55 -2.40 14.97
N GLU A 267 -20.42 -2.47 13.96
CA GLU A 267 -20.66 -3.72 13.22
C GLU A 267 -19.40 -4.17 12.46
N MET A 268 -18.59 -3.24 11.96
CA MET A 268 -17.30 -3.54 11.32
C MET A 268 -16.32 -4.15 12.33
N TYR A 269 -16.18 -3.54 13.51
CA TYR A 269 -15.30 -4.06 14.56
C TYR A 269 -15.77 -5.43 15.06
N LYS A 270 -17.08 -5.63 15.17
CA LYS A 270 -17.67 -6.93 15.50
C LYS A 270 -17.41 -7.99 14.43
N ALA A 271 -17.55 -7.63 13.15
CA ALA A 271 -17.22 -8.51 12.03
C ALA A 271 -15.73 -8.84 11.98
N LEU A 272 -14.90 -7.88 12.34
CA LEU A 272 -13.48 -8.06 12.62
C LEU A 272 -13.24 -8.77 13.95
N GLY A 273 -14.22 -9.31 14.68
CA GLY A 273 -14.01 -10.10 15.90
C GLY A 273 -13.31 -9.37 17.06
N TYR A 274 -13.40 -8.05 17.13
CA TYR A 274 -12.91 -7.31 18.31
C TYR A 274 -13.75 -7.70 19.56
N PRO A 275 -13.15 -7.71 20.75
CA PRO A 275 -13.90 -7.94 21.99
C PRO A 275 -14.98 -6.88 22.21
N GLU A 276 -16.16 -7.29 22.69
CA GLU A 276 -17.30 -6.39 22.93
C GLU A 276 -16.96 -5.26 23.93
N SER A 277 -15.98 -5.44 24.81
CA SER A 277 -15.49 -4.39 25.72
C SER A 277 -14.76 -3.24 25.00
N VAL A 278 -14.19 -3.50 23.82
CA VAL A 278 -13.38 -2.54 23.06
C VAL A 278 -14.18 -1.89 21.92
N ILE A 279 -15.32 -2.47 21.53
CA ILE A 279 -16.13 -1.95 20.43
C ILE A 279 -16.75 -0.58 20.73
N PRO A 280 -17.43 -0.34 21.88
CA PRO A 280 -18.00 0.98 22.19
C PRO A 280 -16.94 2.06 22.17
N ILE A 281 -15.77 1.70 22.69
CA ILE A 281 -14.57 2.49 22.76
C ILE A 281 -14.10 2.92 21.35
N LEU A 282 -13.93 1.98 20.42
CA LEU A 282 -13.48 2.27 19.05
C LEU A 282 -14.57 2.93 18.19
N SER A 283 -15.84 2.66 18.48
CA SER A 283 -16.98 3.16 17.70
C SER A 283 -17.50 4.53 18.14
N GLY A 284 -17.04 5.05 19.28
CA GLY A 284 -17.53 6.29 19.88
C GLY A 284 -17.19 7.55 19.09
N SER A 285 -16.20 7.50 18.19
CA SER A 285 -15.76 8.67 17.44
C SER A 285 -16.53 8.83 16.12
N HIS A 286 -17.51 9.73 16.10
CA HIS A 286 -18.19 10.16 14.87
C HIS A 286 -17.21 10.62 13.77
N ALA A 287 -16.05 11.15 14.17
CA ALA A 287 -14.96 11.54 13.27
C ALA A 287 -14.42 10.35 12.45
N THR A 288 -14.44 9.12 12.99
CA THR A 288 -13.96 7.92 12.29
C THR A 288 -14.84 7.59 11.10
N THR A 289 -16.16 7.53 11.28
CA THR A 289 -17.11 7.20 10.20
C THR A 289 -17.05 8.23 9.07
N GLN A 290 -17.06 9.52 9.42
CA GLN A 290 -16.99 10.60 8.44
C GLN A 290 -15.63 10.61 7.72
N GLY A 291 -14.53 10.44 8.46
CA GLY A 291 -13.19 10.36 7.91
C GLY A 291 -13.03 9.21 6.92
N LEU A 292 -13.53 8.01 7.25
CA LEU A 292 -13.52 6.85 6.35
C LEU A 292 -14.37 7.08 5.09
N ALA A 293 -15.55 7.68 5.22
CA ALA A 293 -16.41 8.00 4.08
C ALA A 293 -15.75 9.03 3.15
N VAL A 294 -15.21 10.12 3.70
CA VAL A 294 -14.50 11.16 2.94
C VAL A 294 -13.27 10.58 2.26
N ALA A 295 -12.46 9.79 2.96
CA ALA A 295 -11.29 9.13 2.40
C ALA A 295 -11.68 8.19 1.25
N THR A 296 -12.76 7.41 1.41
CA THR A 296 -13.27 6.52 0.36
C THR A 296 -13.66 7.31 -0.89
N VAL A 297 -14.47 8.37 -0.74
CA VAL A 297 -14.87 9.23 -1.87
C VAL A 297 -13.66 9.87 -2.54
N ALA A 298 -12.76 10.46 -1.76
CA ALA A 298 -11.57 11.13 -2.28
C ALA A 298 -10.67 10.16 -3.07
N LEU A 299 -10.40 8.97 -2.52
CA LEU A 299 -9.57 7.96 -3.18
C LEU A 299 -10.24 7.41 -4.46
N THR A 300 -11.56 7.17 -4.44
CA THR A 300 -12.29 6.72 -5.63
C THR A 300 -12.27 7.79 -6.72
N VAL A 301 -12.57 9.05 -6.38
CA VAL A 301 -12.56 10.17 -7.36
C VAL A 301 -11.16 10.38 -7.92
N ALA A 302 -10.12 10.40 -7.07
CA ALA A 302 -8.74 10.54 -7.51
C ALA A 302 -8.31 9.37 -8.42
N GLY A 303 -8.67 8.14 -8.07
CA GLY A 303 -8.38 6.94 -8.86
C GLY A 303 -9.05 6.98 -10.23
N VAL A 304 -10.34 7.33 -10.29
CA VAL A 304 -11.09 7.46 -11.55
C VAL A 304 -10.54 8.59 -12.42
N GLY A 305 -10.21 9.74 -11.82
CA GLY A 305 -9.58 10.88 -12.50
C GLY A 305 -8.22 10.52 -13.09
N TYR A 306 -7.39 9.81 -12.32
CA TYR A 306 -6.11 9.29 -12.79
C TYR A 306 -6.29 8.32 -13.97
N LEU A 307 -7.22 7.37 -13.87
CA LEU A 307 -7.54 6.43 -14.96
C LEU A 307 -7.99 7.17 -16.21
N TRP A 308 -8.81 8.21 -16.07
CA TRP A 308 -9.25 9.03 -17.20
C TRP A 308 -8.08 9.76 -17.86
N TRP A 309 -7.15 10.32 -17.08
CA TRP A 309 -5.93 10.98 -17.57
C TRP A 309 -5.03 10.03 -18.38
N ILE A 310 -4.85 8.78 -17.93
CA ILE A 310 -4.00 7.80 -18.63
C ILE A 310 -4.72 7.03 -19.75
N ARG A 311 -6.01 7.28 -20.00
CA ARG A 311 -6.84 6.55 -20.99
C ARG A 311 -6.16 6.42 -22.35
N LYS A 312 -5.48 7.47 -22.82
CA LYS A 312 -4.80 7.48 -24.14
C LYS A 312 -3.70 6.42 -24.24
N ALA A 313 -3.08 6.04 -23.13
CA ALA A 313 -1.99 5.07 -23.11
C ALA A 313 -2.46 3.61 -23.30
N PHE A 314 -3.76 3.33 -23.18
CA PHE A 314 -4.35 2.00 -23.39
C PHE A 314 -4.80 1.74 -24.84
N ARG A 315 -4.53 2.68 -25.75
CA ARG A 315 -4.89 2.50 -27.17
C ARG A 315 -3.86 1.58 -27.83
N PRO A 316 -4.29 0.58 -28.62
CA PRO A 316 -3.39 -0.22 -29.43
C PRO A 316 -2.52 0.69 -30.30
N HIS A 317 -1.21 0.48 -30.32
CA HIS A 317 -0.32 1.11 -31.31
C HIS A 317 -0.52 0.40 -32.65
N SER A 318 -1.70 0.57 -33.27
CA SER A 318 -2.01 -0.04 -34.57
C SER A 318 -1.49 0.78 -35.76
N ASP A 319 -0.93 1.98 -35.54
CA ASP A 319 -0.65 2.93 -36.64
C ASP A 319 0.77 3.54 -36.65
N VAL A 320 1.79 2.88 -36.09
CA VAL A 320 3.18 3.22 -36.43
C VAL A 320 3.61 2.24 -37.53
N SER A 321 3.45 2.70 -38.77
CA SER A 321 3.84 1.99 -39.98
C SER A 321 5.24 1.36 -39.86
N PRO A 322 5.47 0.16 -40.43
CA PRO A 322 6.80 -0.37 -40.66
C PRO A 322 7.47 0.45 -41.78
N VAL A 323 7.90 1.67 -41.45
CA VAL A 323 8.96 2.32 -42.22
C VAL A 323 10.26 1.83 -41.61
N LEU A 324 11.04 1.12 -42.43
CA LEU A 324 12.42 0.64 -42.24
C LEU A 324 12.55 -0.90 -42.32
N HIS A 325 12.20 -1.45 -43.48
CA HIS A 325 13.05 -2.41 -44.16
C HIS A 325 13.36 -1.86 -45.57
N GLN A 326 14.32 -0.93 -45.63
CA GLN A 326 15.29 -0.79 -46.71
C GLN A 326 16.66 -0.80 -46.05
#